data_AF-V4T8G1-F1
#
_entry.id   AF-V4T8G1-F1
#
_cell.length_a   1.000
_cell.length_b   1.000
_cell.length_c   1.000
_cell.angle_alpha   90.00
_cell.angle_beta   90.00
_cell.angle_gamma   90.00
#
_symmetry.space_group_name_H-M   'P 1'
#
loop_
_entity.id
_entity.type
_entity.pdbx_description
1 polymer ?
#
loop_
_entity_poly.entity_id
_entity_poly.type
_entity_poly.pdbx_seq_one_letter_code
_entity_poly.pdbx_strand_id
1 'polypeptide(L)'
;MGILTPHQLAFIFGLLGNIVSFLVFLAPVPTFLIIYKKKSSEGYHSIPYVIALSSATLLLYYGLLKSNAVLIITINSIGCVIEVIYLMLYLIYAPQKQKSFTIKLILVFNVGAFALMMVIVNFFVKGPNRVTAVGCVCAVYNVAVFSAPLSIMVTINS
;
A
#
# COMPACT_ATOMS: atom_id res chain seq x y z
N MET A 1 -8.50 13.82 -37.00
CA MET A 1 -8.72 13.12 -35.71
C MET A 1 -7.57 13.47 -34.81
N GLY A 2 -7.77 14.30 -33.78
CA GLY A 2 -6.68 14.80 -32.94
C GLY A 2 -6.08 13.66 -32.12
N ILE A 3 -4.82 13.31 -32.39
CA ILE A 3 -4.09 12.31 -31.61
C ILE A 3 -3.78 12.94 -30.24
N LEU A 4 -4.24 12.30 -29.16
CA LEU A 4 -3.93 12.74 -27.79
C LEU A 4 -2.42 12.71 -27.56
N THR A 5 -1.89 13.77 -26.94
CA THR A 5 -0.47 13.83 -26.60
C THR A 5 -0.14 12.86 -25.46
N PRO A 6 1.12 12.38 -25.33
CA PRO A 6 1.54 11.51 -24.23
C PRO A 6 1.25 12.09 -22.84
N HIS A 7 1.36 13.41 -22.67
CA HIS A 7 1.03 14.09 -21.42
C HIS A 7 -0.46 14.03 -21.09
N GLN A 8 -1.33 14.22 -22.09
CA GLN A 8 -2.78 14.09 -21.91
C GLN A 8 -3.17 12.65 -21.57
N LEU A 9 -2.57 11.66 -22.24
CA LEU A 9 -2.78 10.25 -21.95
C LEU A 9 -2.34 9.91 -20.51
N ALA A 10 -1.14 10.34 -20.11
CA ALA A 10 -0.63 10.11 -18.75
C ALA A 10 -1.54 10.70 -17.67
N PHE A 11 -2.10 11.89 -17.92
CA PHE A 11 -3.06 12.51 -17.01
C PHE A 11 -4.38 11.74 -16.94
N ILE A 12 -4.96 11.36 -18.08
CA ILE A 12 -6.23 10.61 -18.15
C ILE A 12 -6.09 9.26 -17.44
N PHE A 13 -5.06 8.47 -17.78
CA PHE A 13 -4.82 7.19 -17.12
C PHE A 13 -4.46 7.35 -15.64
N GLY A 14 -3.73 8.40 -15.28
CA GLY A 14 -3.45 8.72 -13.88
C GLY A 14 -4.71 9.02 -13.07
N LEU A 15 -5.64 9.77 -13.65
CA LEU A 15 -6.92 10.11 -13.01
C LEU A 15 -7.82 8.87 -12.87
N LEU A 16 -7.97 8.09 -13.94
CA LEU A 16 -8.72 6.82 -13.90
C LEU A 16 -8.11 5.86 -12.88
N GLY A 17 -6.79 5.74 -12.85
CA GLY A 17 -6.07 4.94 -11.86
C GLY A 17 -6.32 5.40 -10.43
N ASN A 18 -6.39 6.72 -10.18
CA ASN A 18 -6.74 7.28 -8.88
C ASN A 18 -8.16 6.88 -8.45
N ILE A 19 -9.15 7.00 -9.35
CA ILE A 19 -10.54 6.63 -9.08
C ILE A 19 -10.64 5.14 -8.74
N VAL A 20 -10.05 4.27 -9.56
CA VAL A 20 -10.07 2.82 -9.32
C VAL A 20 -9.37 2.47 -8.01
N SER A 21 -8.20 3.04 -7.76
CA SER A 21 -7.44 2.79 -6.52
C SER A 21 -8.24 3.22 -5.28
N PHE A 22 -8.94 4.35 -5.34
CA PHE A 22 -9.78 4.80 -4.24
C PHE A 22 -10.91 3.82 -3.95
N LEU A 23 -11.58 3.30 -4.98
CA LEU A 23 -12.61 2.27 -4.83
C LEU A 23 -12.02 0.97 -4.24
N VAL A 24 -10.81 0.57 -4.65
CA VAL A 24 -10.10 -0.59 -4.10
C VAL A 24 -9.77 -0.39 -2.61
N PHE A 25 -9.34 0.80 -2.18
CA PHE A 25 -9.13 1.11 -0.76
C PHE A 25 -10.43 1.05 0.07
N LEU A 26 -11.59 1.26 -0.55
CA LEU A 26 -12.89 1.11 0.12
C LEU A 26 -13.42 -0.33 0.11
N ALA A 27 -12.83 -1.24 -0.65
CA ALA A 27 -13.28 -2.63 -0.72
C ALA A 27 -13.33 -3.35 0.64
N PRO A 28 -12.42 -3.10 1.62
CA PRO A 28 -12.48 -3.72 2.95
C PRO A 28 -13.52 -3.13 3.92
N VAL A 29 -14.24 -2.05 3.56
CA VAL A 29 -15.23 -1.42 4.46
C VAL A 29 -16.23 -2.44 5.02
N PRO A 30 -16.86 -3.32 4.21
CA PRO A 30 -17.80 -4.32 4.72
C PRO A 30 -17.17 -5.28 5.74
N THR A 31 -15.90 -5.68 5.52
CA THR A 31 -15.14 -6.53 6.44
C THR A 31 -14.95 -5.84 7.79
N PHE A 32 -14.57 -4.56 7.79
CA PHE A 32 -14.39 -3.81 9.04
C PHE A 32 -15.69 -3.50 9.76
N LEU A 33 -16.81 -3.38 9.03
CA LEU A 33 -18.13 -3.29 9.67
C LEU A 33 -18.47 -4.58 10.42
N ILE A 34 -18.08 -5.75 9.92
CA ILE A 34 -18.24 -7.04 10.63
C ILE A 34 -17.38 -7.04 11.89
N ILE A 35 -16.09 -6.72 11.76
CA ILE A 35 -15.14 -6.66 12.90
C ILE A 35 -15.66 -5.72 13.98
N TYR A 36 -16.16 -4.54 13.59
CA TYR A 36 -16.75 -3.57 14.50
C TYR A 36 -18.00 -4.12 15.21
N LYS A 37 -18.91 -4.78 14.50
CA LYS A 37 -20.15 -5.33 15.07
C LYS A 37 -19.88 -6.51 16.01
N LYS A 38 -18.94 -7.38 15.63
CA LYS A 38 -18.62 -8.61 16.37
C LYS A 38 -17.61 -8.40 17.50
N LYS A 39 -16.93 -7.25 17.55
CA LYS A 39 -15.88 -6.93 18.54
C LYS A 39 -14.79 -8.02 18.58
N SER A 40 -14.52 -8.59 17.41
CA SER A 40 -13.64 -9.72 17.16
C SER A 40 -13.18 -9.60 15.71
N SER A 41 -12.01 -10.14 15.39
CA SER A 41 -11.51 -10.19 14.03
C SER A 41 -12.24 -11.21 13.15
N GLU A 42 -13.06 -12.09 13.71
CA GLU A 42 -13.84 -13.12 12.99
C GLU A 42 -13.00 -13.96 12.01
N GLY A 43 -11.72 -14.19 12.33
CA GLY A 43 -10.78 -14.94 11.48
C GLY A 43 -10.12 -14.12 10.36
N TYR A 44 -10.48 -12.84 10.18
CA TYR A 44 -9.80 -11.94 9.26
C TYR A 44 -8.38 -11.62 9.73
N HIS A 45 -7.43 -11.64 8.81
CA HIS A 45 -6.03 -11.33 9.08
C HIS A 45 -5.71 -9.85 8.82
N SER A 46 -4.83 -9.26 9.64
CA SER A 46 -4.37 -7.89 9.43
C SER A 46 -3.33 -7.74 8.31
N ILE A 47 -2.78 -8.84 7.81
CA ILE A 47 -1.66 -8.86 6.86
C ILE A 47 -1.95 -8.00 5.62
N PRO A 48 -3.11 -8.11 4.94
CA PRO A 48 -3.38 -7.32 3.74
C PRO A 48 -3.27 -5.81 3.99
N TYR A 49 -3.74 -5.33 5.14
CA TYR A 49 -3.74 -3.91 5.50
C TYR A 49 -2.34 -3.39 5.84
N VAL A 50 -1.52 -4.22 6.52
CA VAL A 50 -0.11 -3.88 6.81
C VAL A 50 0.70 -3.77 5.52
N ILE A 51 0.50 -4.70 4.59
CA ILE A 51 1.20 -4.73 3.30
C ILE A 51 0.71 -3.61 2.39
N ALA A 52 -0.59 -3.32 2.38
CA ALA A 52 -1.16 -2.19 1.64
C ALA A 52 -0.61 -0.84 2.14
N LEU A 53 -0.55 -0.62 3.46
CA LEU A 53 0.07 0.58 4.05
C LEU A 53 1.54 0.70 3.66
N SER A 54 2.28 -0.41 3.68
CA SER A 54 3.70 -0.43 3.31
C SER A 54 3.88 -0.05 1.85
N SER A 55 3.06 -0.60 0.95
CA SER A 55 3.08 -0.25 -0.47
C SER A 55 2.74 1.22 -0.71
N ALA A 56 1.68 1.71 -0.07
CA ALA A 56 1.26 3.11 -0.20
C ALA A 56 2.36 4.06 0.30
N THR A 57 3.01 3.75 1.42
CA THR A 57 4.11 4.56 1.97
C THR A 57 5.34 4.56 1.04
N LEU A 58 5.69 3.41 0.45
CA LEU A 58 6.77 3.31 -0.53
C LEU A 58 6.50 4.13 -1.79
N LEU A 59 5.30 4.02 -2.36
CA LEU A 59 4.89 4.77 -3.54
C LEU A 59 4.73 6.27 -3.25
N LEU A 60 4.32 6.64 -2.04
CA LEU A 60 4.29 8.03 -1.58
C LEU A 60 5.72 8.59 -1.55
N TYR A 61 6.67 7.87 -0.95
CA TYR A 61 8.07 8.29 -0.92
C TYR A 61 8.67 8.40 -2.33
N TYR A 62 8.41 7.41 -3.20
CA TYR A 62 8.79 7.48 -4.61
C TYR A 62 8.21 8.72 -5.31
N GLY A 63 6.93 9.02 -5.09
CA GLY A 63 6.26 10.19 -5.64
C GLY A 63 6.90 11.50 -5.19
N LEU A 64 7.25 11.61 -3.90
CA LEU A 64 7.93 12.79 -3.36
C LEU A 64 9.33 13.01 -3.95
N LEU A 65 10.01 11.94 -4.35
CA LEU A 65 11.32 12.02 -5.00
C LEU A 65 11.25 12.37 -6.49
N LYS A 66 10.14 12.06 -7.16
CA LYS A 66 9.97 12.24 -8.61
C LYS A 66 9.30 13.57 -8.94
N SER A 67 9.88 14.34 -9.85
CA SER A 67 9.24 15.54 -10.39
C SER A 67 7.91 15.21 -11.09
N ASN A 68 6.88 16.02 -10.86
CA ASN A 68 5.55 15.91 -11.49
C ASN A 68 4.78 14.60 -11.18
N ALA A 69 4.89 14.07 -9.96
CA ALA A 69 4.20 12.84 -9.53
C ALA A 69 2.94 13.10 -8.66
N VAL A 70 2.25 14.24 -8.84
CA VAL A 70 1.12 14.67 -7.99
C VAL A 70 0.05 13.60 -7.85
N LEU A 71 -0.37 12.97 -8.96
CA LEU A 71 -1.39 11.92 -8.96
C LEU A 71 -0.97 10.65 -8.19
N ILE A 72 0.33 10.37 -8.08
CA ILE A 72 0.84 9.25 -7.28
C ILE A 72 0.82 9.65 -5.80
N ILE A 73 1.25 10.87 -5.48
CA ILE A 73 1.27 11.39 -4.12
C ILE A 73 -0.15 11.44 -3.54
N THR A 74 -1.12 11.96 -4.30
CA THR A 74 -2.50 12.13 -3.83
C THR A 74 -3.13 10.79 -3.44
N ILE A 75 -3.12 9.80 -4.34
CA ILE A 75 -3.78 8.53 -4.09
C ILE A 75 -3.13 7.72 -2.98
N ASN A 76 -1.79 7.72 -2.92
CA ASN A 76 -1.08 6.97 -1.88
C ASN A 76 -1.19 7.66 -0.51
N SER A 77 -1.30 8.99 -0.47
CA SER A 77 -1.61 9.71 0.78
C SER A 77 -2.98 9.33 1.31
N ILE A 78 -4.00 9.31 0.44
CA ILE A 78 -5.36 8.86 0.81
C ILE A 78 -5.34 7.39 1.26
N GLY A 79 -4.65 6.53 0.51
CA GLY A 79 -4.46 5.12 0.85
C GLY A 79 -3.82 4.93 2.22
N CYS A 80 -2.75 5.67 2.54
CA CYS A 80 -2.12 5.60 3.85
C CYS A 80 -3.11 5.96 4.97
N VAL A 81 -3.90 7.02 4.80
CA VAL A 81 -4.91 7.41 5.81
C VAL A 81 -5.94 6.29 6.00
N ILE A 82 -6.47 5.74 4.91
CA ILE A 82 -7.48 4.66 4.97
C ILE A 82 -6.91 3.41 5.64
N GLU A 83 -5.71 2.97 5.26
CA GLU A 83 -5.09 1.76 5.82
C GLU A 83 -4.71 1.95 7.30
N VAL A 84 -4.29 3.16 7.70
CA VAL A 84 -4.09 3.47 9.13
C VAL A 84 -5.40 3.36 9.91
N ILE A 85 -6.52 3.88 9.38
CA ILE A 85 -7.84 3.74 10.01
C ILE A 85 -8.20 2.25 10.16
N TYR A 86 -8.03 1.44 9.12
CA TYR A 86 -8.27 0.01 9.18
C TYR A 86 -7.41 -0.70 10.22
N LEU A 87 -6.11 -0.45 10.24
CA LEU A 87 -5.22 -1.04 11.23
C LEU A 87 -5.56 -0.60 12.65
N MET A 88 -5.96 0.66 12.85
CA MET A 88 -6.44 1.15 14.14
C MET A 88 -7.70 0.40 14.59
N LEU A 89 -8.70 0.28 13.72
CA LEU A 89 -9.92 -0.47 14.03
C LEU A 89 -9.61 -1.94 14.33
N TYR A 90 -8.71 -2.56 13.57
CA TYR A 90 -8.27 -3.94 13.81
C TYR A 90 -7.61 -4.07 15.19
N LEU A 91 -6.71 -3.15 15.53
CA LEU A 91 -6.03 -3.16 16.83
C LEU A 91 -6.97 -2.84 18.01
N ILE A 92 -8.07 -2.13 17.78
CA ILE A 92 -9.09 -1.91 18.82
C ILE A 92 -9.89 -3.20 19.06
N TYR A 93 -10.40 -3.85 18.01
CA TYR A 93 -11.39 -4.92 18.12
C TYR A 93 -10.85 -6.35 18.03
N ALA A 94 -9.65 -6.59 17.52
CA ALA A 94 -9.12 -7.95 17.39
C ALA A 94 -8.76 -8.57 18.76
N PRO A 95 -8.69 -9.91 18.89
CA PRO A 95 -8.16 -10.57 20.08
C PRO A 95 -6.68 -10.22 20.36
N GLN A 96 -6.28 -10.20 21.63
CA GLN A 96 -4.93 -9.78 22.07
C GLN A 96 -3.77 -10.47 21.31
N LYS A 97 -3.86 -11.78 21.08
CA LYS A 97 -2.84 -12.54 20.33
C LYS A 97 -2.65 -11.98 18.91
N GLN A 98 -3.75 -11.61 18.24
CA GLN A 98 -3.70 -11.04 16.90
C GLN A 98 -3.23 -9.59 16.93
N LYS A 99 -3.63 -8.79 17.93
CA LYS A 99 -3.09 -7.42 18.11
C LYS A 99 -1.56 -7.43 18.18
N SER A 100 -0.99 -8.27 19.04
CA SER A 100 0.47 -8.40 19.18
C SER A 100 1.14 -8.83 17.88
N PHE A 101 0.51 -9.73 17.12
CA PHE A 101 1.00 -10.11 15.80
C PHE A 101 0.95 -8.94 14.80
N THR A 102 -0.17 -8.21 14.74
CA THR A 102 -0.32 -7.03 13.89
C THR A 102 0.70 -5.95 14.22
N ILE A 103 0.93 -5.65 15.50
CA ILE A 103 1.93 -4.66 15.93
C ILE A 103 3.32 -5.08 15.47
N LYS A 104 3.69 -6.36 15.63
CA LYS A 104 4.98 -6.87 15.13
C LYS A 104 5.12 -6.67 13.63
N LEU A 105 4.08 -6.97 12.85
CA LEU A 105 4.11 -6.76 11.40
C LEU A 105 4.25 -5.27 11.03
N ILE A 106 3.52 -4.37 11.71
CA ILE A 106 3.65 -2.92 11.48
C ILE A 106 5.08 -2.47 11.76
N LEU A 107 5.65 -2.88 12.90
CA LEU A 107 7.02 -2.53 13.27
C LEU A 107 8.05 -3.06 12.27
N VAL A 108 7.89 -4.28 11.76
CA VAL A 108 8.83 -4.87 10.80
C VAL A 108 8.71 -4.19 9.42
N PHE A 109 7.50 -4.09 8.87
CA PHE A 109 7.33 -3.67 7.48
C PHE A 109 7.22 -2.15 7.31
N ASN A 110 6.48 -1.46 8.17
CA ASN A 110 6.21 -0.02 7.99
C ASN A 110 7.23 0.86 8.71
N VAL A 111 7.88 0.35 9.77
CA VAL A 111 8.89 1.11 10.53
C VAL A 111 10.29 0.62 10.18
N GLY A 112 10.61 -0.64 10.47
CA GLY A 112 11.96 -1.20 10.33
C GLY A 112 12.45 -1.24 8.89
N ALA A 113 11.72 -1.93 8.00
CA ALA A 113 12.10 -2.05 6.60
C ALA A 113 12.10 -0.69 5.87
N PHE A 114 11.11 0.16 6.15
CA PHE A 114 11.06 1.51 5.59
C PHE A 114 12.22 2.40 6.08
N ALA A 115 12.52 2.40 7.38
CA ALA A 115 13.65 3.15 7.92
C ALA A 115 14.99 2.65 7.36
N LEU A 116 15.18 1.33 7.27
CA LEU A 116 16.37 0.74 6.68
C LEU A 116 16.54 1.16 5.22
N MET A 117 15.45 1.12 4.45
CA MET A 117 15.43 1.57 3.06
C MET A 117 15.79 3.06 2.96
N MET A 118 15.22 3.91 3.80
CA MET A 118 15.53 5.34 3.87
C MET A 118 17.02 5.59 4.18
N VAL A 119 17.61 4.84 5.12
CA VAL A 119 19.03 4.95 5.45
C VAL A 119 19.90 4.53 4.26
N ILE A 120 19.64 3.36 3.67
CA ILE A 120 20.41 2.88 2.52
C ILE A 120 20.35 3.90 1.38
N VAL A 121 19.15 4.35 1.03
CA VAL A 121 18.93 5.23 -0.11
C VAL A 121 19.56 6.60 0.11
N ASN A 122 19.39 7.23 1.27
CA ASN A 122 19.91 8.59 1.49
C ASN A 122 21.42 8.65 1.69
N PHE A 123 22.04 7.60 2.24
CA PHE A 123 23.49 7.59 2.48
C PHE A 123 24.29 7.00 1.32
N PHE A 124 23.76 5.99 0.62
CA PHE A 124 24.52 5.25 -0.40
C PHE A 124 24.11 5.58 -1.85
N VAL A 125 22.95 6.21 -2.08
CA VAL A 125 22.46 6.52 -3.43
C VAL A 125 22.33 8.02 -3.64
N LYS A 126 23.17 8.59 -4.53
CA LYS A 126 23.22 10.03 -4.79
C LYS A 126 22.50 10.41 -6.08
N GLY A 127 21.94 11.63 -6.08
CA GLY A 127 21.41 12.28 -7.28
C GLY A 127 20.24 11.53 -7.94
N PRO A 128 20.16 11.52 -9.29
CA PRO A 128 19.00 10.97 -10.02
C PRO A 128 18.83 9.46 -9.83
N ASN A 129 19.90 8.74 -9.49
CA ASN A 129 19.86 7.29 -9.24
C ASN A 129 18.96 6.93 -8.05
N ARG A 130 18.72 7.89 -7.15
CA ARG A 130 17.84 7.71 -5.99
C ARG A 130 16.40 7.40 -6.41
N VAL A 131 15.87 8.12 -7.38
CA VAL A 131 14.50 7.91 -7.89
C VAL A 131 14.39 6.52 -8.51
N THR A 132 15.40 6.11 -9.28
CA THR A 132 15.44 4.79 -9.93
C THR A 132 15.53 3.66 -8.90
N ALA A 133 16.43 3.76 -7.92
CA ALA A 133 16.59 2.74 -6.88
C ALA A 133 15.30 2.55 -6.06
N VAL A 134 14.68 3.64 -5.62
CA VAL A 134 13.40 3.60 -4.89
C VAL A 134 12.30 3.04 -5.79
N GLY A 135 12.26 3.44 -7.06
CA GLY A 135 11.31 2.90 -8.04
C GLY A 135 11.43 1.38 -8.21
N CYS A 136 12.65 0.84 -8.29
CA CYS A 136 12.88 -0.60 -8.36
C CYS A 136 12.38 -1.33 -7.11
N VAL A 137 12.65 -0.80 -5.92
CA VAL A 137 12.13 -1.38 -4.66
C VAL A 137 10.61 -1.37 -4.65
N CYS A 138 9.99 -0.25 -5.03
CA CYS A 138 8.53 -0.14 -5.13
C CYS A 138 7.96 -1.17 -6.10
N ALA A 139 8.57 -1.34 -7.28
CA ALA A 139 8.11 -2.29 -8.29
C ALA A 139 8.17 -3.73 -7.78
N VAL A 140 9.32 -4.15 -7.22
CA VAL A 140 9.49 -5.50 -6.66
C VAL A 140 8.49 -5.76 -5.54
N TYR A 141 8.33 -4.81 -4.62
CA TYR A 141 7.39 -4.95 -3.52
C TYR A 141 5.94 -5.09 -4.02
N ASN A 142 5.49 -4.20 -4.90
CA ASN A 142 4.14 -4.23 -5.45
C ASN A 142 3.86 -5.51 -6.25
N VAL A 143 4.83 -6.02 -7.00
CA VAL A 143 4.71 -7.31 -7.68
C VAL A 143 4.57 -8.45 -6.66
N ALA A 144 5.35 -8.44 -5.58
CA ALA A 144 5.29 -9.47 -4.55
C ALA A 144 3.95 -9.51 -3.82
N VAL A 145 3.21 -8.39 -3.72
CA VAL A 145 1.86 -8.36 -3.12
C VAL A 145 0.87 -9.27 -3.88
N PHE A 146 1.08 -9.50 -5.19
CA PHE A 146 0.24 -10.41 -5.98
C PHE A 146 0.44 -11.90 -5.65
N SER A 147 1.40 -12.25 -4.79
CA SER A 147 1.53 -13.62 -4.28
C SER A 147 0.28 -14.11 -3.54
N ALA A 148 -0.40 -13.22 -2.79
CA ALA A 148 -1.61 -13.56 -2.06
C ALA A 148 -2.78 -13.97 -3.00
N PRO A 149 -3.20 -13.15 -3.98
CA PRO A 149 -4.25 -13.56 -4.91
C PRO A 149 -3.83 -14.77 -5.75
N LEU A 150 -2.55 -14.91 -6.14
CA LEU A 150 -2.07 -16.09 -6.86
C LEU A 150 -2.23 -17.36 -6.02
N SER A 151 -1.89 -17.31 -4.72
CA SER A 151 -2.09 -18.44 -3.81
C SER A 151 -3.55 -18.86 -3.70
N ILE A 152 -4.47 -17.89 -3.73
CA ILE A 152 -5.92 -18.16 -3.72
C ILE A 152 -6.33 -18.84 -5.02
N MET A 153 -5.86 -18.36 -6.18
CA MET A 153 -6.15 -18.97 -7.49
C MET A 153 -5.66 -20.42 -7.60
N VAL A 154 -4.51 -20.75 -7.01
CA VAL A 154 -4.01 -22.14 -6.97
C VAL A 154 -4.87 -23.00 -6.06
N THR A 155 -5.28 -22.48 -4.90
CA THR A 155 -6.09 -23.23 -3.93
C THR A 155 -7.49 -23.56 -4.47
N ILE A 156 -8.11 -22.68 -5.27
CA ILE A 156 -9.43 -22.95 -5.87
C ILE A 156 -9.38 -23.95 -7.05
N ASN A 157 -8.21 -24.12 -7.67
CA ASN A 157 -8.01 -24.99 -8.84
C ASN A 157 -7.45 -26.38 -8.48
N SER A 158 -7.10 -26.60 -7.19
CA SER A 158 -6.60 -27.86 -6.65
C SER A 158 -7.70 -28.64 -5.96
#